data_AF-A0A7S2HZY7-F1
#
_entry.id   AF-A0A7S2HZY7-F1
#
_cell.length_a   1.000
_cell.length_b   1.000
_cell.length_c   1.000
_cell.angle_alpha   90.00
_cell.angle_beta   90.00
_cell.angle_gamma   90.00
#
_symmetry.space_group_name_H-M   'P 1'
#
loop_
_entity.id
_entity.type
_entity.pdbx_description
1 polymer ?
#
loop_
_entity_poly.entity_id
_entity_poly.type
_entity_poly.pdbx_seq_one_letter_code
_entity_poly.pdbx_strand_id
1 'polypeptide(L)'
;TPAISLTHYYAGDLTPSKLLSYTSIQTLGALLAGVVAVFEGLDIVPSAPASTPLLILSAEVLFAFLLCLIHINVLSARGVKAGKEGNGYFGLAMGFTLLAGFVSVGGVSGGIFNPATGVGLYLANGATGGGFSLGSVLYYVIGPAIGARFAAIAHAYQQGGLSA
;
A
#
# COMPACT_ATOMS: atom_id res chain seq x y z
N THR A 1 -5.11 2.03 2.28
CA THR A 1 -4.48 1.68 0.99
C THR A 1 -5.29 0.57 0.35
N PRO A 2 -5.54 0.63 -0.98
CA PRO A 2 -6.22 -0.42 -1.71
C PRO A 2 -5.57 -1.80 -1.54
N ALA A 3 -4.24 -1.86 -1.33
CA ALA A 3 -3.54 -3.11 -1.06
C ALA A 3 -4.03 -3.79 0.24
N ILE A 4 -4.17 -3.04 1.33
CA ILE A 4 -4.72 -3.56 2.60
C ILE A 4 -6.19 -3.96 2.42
N SER A 5 -7.00 -3.13 1.76
CA SER A 5 -8.40 -3.49 1.47
C SER A 5 -8.49 -4.80 0.68
N LEU A 6 -7.60 -4.99 -0.30
CA LEU A 6 -7.51 -6.19 -1.11
C LEU A 6 -7.06 -7.41 -0.30
N THR A 7 -6.13 -7.25 0.64
CA THR A 7 -5.75 -8.32 1.59
C THR A 7 -6.94 -8.78 2.43
N HIS A 8 -7.73 -7.86 2.98
CA HIS A 8 -8.95 -8.22 3.73
C HIS A 8 -10.03 -8.83 2.84
N TYR A 9 -10.14 -8.40 1.58
CA TYR A 9 -11.00 -9.06 0.61
C TYR A 9 -10.57 -10.53 0.37
N TYR A 10 -9.27 -10.79 0.18
CA TYR A 10 -8.75 -12.15 0.02
C TYR A 10 -8.89 -13.01 1.28
N ALA A 11 -8.80 -12.41 2.47
CA ALA A 11 -9.07 -13.10 3.73
C ALA A 11 -10.58 -13.33 3.99
N GLY A 12 -11.45 -12.76 3.14
CA GLY A 12 -12.90 -12.87 3.24
C GLY A 12 -13.54 -11.89 4.24
N ASP A 13 -12.77 -10.96 4.81
CA ASP A 13 -13.20 -10.00 5.85
C ASP A 13 -13.83 -8.73 5.25
N LEU A 14 -13.70 -8.51 3.93
CA LEU A 14 -14.20 -7.34 3.21
C LEU A 14 -15.05 -7.73 2.01
N THR A 15 -16.20 -7.08 1.81
CA THR A 15 -17.05 -7.32 0.63
C THR A 15 -16.52 -6.59 -0.62
N PRO A 16 -16.84 -7.06 -1.85
CA PRO A 16 -16.42 -6.38 -3.08
C PRO A 16 -16.87 -4.92 -3.17
N SER A 17 -18.11 -4.61 -2.75
CA SER A 17 -18.65 -3.25 -2.76
C SER A 17 -17.87 -2.32 -1.83
N LYS A 18 -17.45 -2.82 -0.64
CA LYS A 18 -16.59 -2.06 0.27
C LYS A 18 -15.18 -1.89 -0.28
N LEU A 19 -14.61 -2.93 -0.90
CA LEU A 19 -13.30 -2.84 -1.56
C LEU A 19 -13.29 -1.73 -2.61
N LEU A 20 -14.31 -1.69 -3.48
CA LEU A 20 -14.45 -0.65 -4.49
C LEU A 20 -14.59 0.74 -3.85
N SER A 21 -15.55 0.90 -2.94
CA SER A 21 -15.80 2.18 -2.27
C SER A 21 -14.56 2.72 -1.54
N TYR A 22 -13.85 1.84 -0.82
CA TYR A 22 -12.61 2.19 -0.12
C TYR A 22 -11.51 2.57 -1.10
N THR A 23 -11.35 1.84 -2.20
CA THR A 23 -10.35 2.16 -3.22
C THR A 23 -10.64 3.52 -3.84
N SER A 24 -11.89 3.80 -4.21
CA SER A 24 -12.28 5.08 -4.81
C SER A 24 -12.01 6.26 -3.88
N ILE A 25 -12.46 6.20 -2.62
CA ILE A 25 -12.27 7.32 -1.70
C ILE A 25 -10.80 7.52 -1.30
N GLN A 26 -10.02 6.43 -1.21
CA GLN A 26 -8.60 6.50 -0.92
C GLN A 26 -7.82 7.13 -2.07
N THR A 27 -8.15 6.78 -3.32
CA THR A 27 -7.53 7.40 -4.50
C THR A 27 -7.90 8.88 -4.62
N LEU A 28 -9.16 9.25 -4.33
CA LEU A 28 -9.56 10.66 -4.30
C LEU A 28 -8.79 11.44 -3.24
N GLY A 29 -8.65 10.90 -2.02
CA GLY A 29 -7.86 11.52 -0.96
C GLY A 29 -6.39 11.70 -1.36
N ALA A 30 -5.79 10.69 -1.99
CA ALA A 30 -4.42 10.76 -2.48
C ALA A 30 -4.24 11.81 -3.59
N LEU A 31 -5.19 11.92 -4.52
CA LEU A 31 -5.20 12.97 -5.54
C LEU A 31 -5.26 14.36 -4.91
N LEU A 32 -6.20 14.60 -4.00
CA LEU A 32 -6.34 15.90 -3.34
C LEU A 32 -5.08 16.28 -2.56
N ALA A 33 -4.47 15.33 -1.84
CA ALA A 33 -3.20 15.55 -1.15
C ALA A 33 -2.05 15.86 -2.13
N GLY A 34 -1.98 15.14 -3.26
CA GLY A 34 -1.00 15.39 -4.31
C GLY A 34 -1.15 16.79 -4.93
N VAL A 35 -2.38 17.22 -5.21
CA VAL A 35 -2.66 18.56 -5.74
C VAL A 35 -2.21 19.64 -4.77
N VAL A 36 -2.52 19.51 -3.48
CA VAL A 36 -2.02 20.44 -2.45
C VAL A 36 -0.49 20.47 -2.43
N ALA A 37 0.16 19.32 -2.44
CA ALA A 37 1.62 19.25 -2.44
C ALA A 37 2.26 19.94 -3.66
N VAL A 38 1.65 19.84 -4.84
CA VAL A 38 2.14 20.57 -6.02
C VAL A 38 1.93 22.08 -5.89
N PHE A 39 0.81 22.53 -5.32
CA PHE A 39 0.59 23.96 -5.07
C PHE A 39 1.59 24.55 -4.07
N GLU A 40 2.07 23.75 -3.12
CA GLU A 40 3.17 24.10 -2.21
C GLU A 40 4.56 24.02 -2.86
N GLY A 41 4.64 23.67 -4.15
CA GLY A 41 5.89 23.57 -4.90
C GLY A 41 6.75 22.35 -4.55
N LEU A 42 6.16 21.30 -3.96
CA LEU A 42 6.87 20.07 -3.62
C LEU A 42 7.08 19.20 -4.87
N ASP A 43 8.25 18.57 -4.95
CA ASP A 43 8.47 17.47 -5.90
C ASP A 43 7.81 16.20 -5.34
N ILE A 44 6.74 15.79 -5.98
CA ILE A 44 5.93 14.63 -5.60
C ILE A 44 6.22 13.40 -6.45
N VAL A 45 7.16 13.48 -7.40
CA VAL A 45 7.54 12.33 -8.22
C VAL A 45 8.34 11.36 -7.34
N PRO A 46 7.93 10.08 -7.24
CA PRO A 46 8.69 9.08 -6.49
C PRO A 46 10.13 8.99 -7.02
N SER A 47 11.10 9.30 -6.16
CA SER A 47 12.52 9.30 -6.51
C SER A 47 13.07 7.87 -6.49
N ALA A 48 13.58 7.42 -7.63
CA ALA A 48 14.18 6.08 -7.81
C ALA A 48 15.52 6.16 -8.57
N PRO A 49 16.49 6.97 -8.11
CA PRO A 49 17.73 7.21 -8.83
C PRO A 49 18.49 5.89 -9.06
N ALA A 50 18.89 5.64 -10.30
CA ALA A 50 19.69 4.48 -10.73
C ALA A 50 19.10 3.08 -10.44
N SER A 51 17.82 2.97 -10.10
CA SER A 51 17.17 1.68 -9.81
C SER A 51 16.56 1.04 -11.05
N THR A 52 16.73 -0.28 -11.19
CA THR A 52 16.13 -1.03 -12.31
C THR A 52 14.64 -1.27 -12.08
N PRO A 53 13.82 -1.44 -13.15
CA PRO A 53 12.40 -1.79 -13.02
C PRO A 53 12.11 -2.97 -12.11
N LEU A 54 12.94 -4.02 -12.18
CA LEU A 54 12.78 -5.21 -11.34
C LEU A 54 13.06 -4.89 -9.87
N LEU A 55 14.06 -4.05 -9.58
CA LEU A 55 14.38 -3.65 -8.21
C LEU A 55 13.27 -2.79 -7.60
N ILE A 56 12.73 -1.83 -8.36
CA ILE A 56 11.57 -1.01 -7.96
C ILE A 56 10.37 -1.92 -7.65
N LEU A 57 10.02 -2.81 -8.58
CA LEU A 57 8.89 -3.72 -8.41
C LEU A 57 9.10 -4.64 -7.20
N SER A 58 10.30 -5.19 -7.01
CA SER A 58 10.62 -6.07 -5.88
C SER A 58 10.48 -5.36 -4.54
N ALA A 59 10.96 -4.11 -4.45
CA ALA A 59 10.82 -3.27 -3.27
C ALA A 59 9.35 -2.99 -2.94
N GLU A 60 8.56 -2.58 -3.95
CA GLU A 60 7.13 -2.32 -3.80
C GLU A 60 6.34 -3.56 -3.40
N VAL A 61 6.64 -4.73 -3.98
CA VAL A 61 6.03 -6.01 -3.60
C VAL A 61 6.37 -6.37 -2.15
N LEU A 62 7.64 -6.34 -1.78
CA LEU A 62 8.12 -6.81 -0.47
C LEU A 62 7.56 -5.96 0.66
N PHE A 63 7.60 -4.63 0.55
CA PHE A 63 7.13 -3.77 1.62
C PHE A 63 5.60 -3.62 1.64
N ALA A 64 4.92 -3.70 0.51
CA ALA A 64 3.47 -3.83 0.53
C ALA A 64 3.01 -5.16 1.16
N PHE A 65 3.74 -6.26 0.90
CA PHE A 65 3.52 -7.54 1.58
C PHE A 65 3.66 -7.38 3.10
N LEU A 66 4.77 -6.81 3.58
CA LEU A 66 4.99 -6.60 5.02
C LEU A 66 3.90 -5.71 5.63
N LEU A 67 3.57 -4.59 4.97
CA LEU A 67 2.52 -3.66 5.41
C LEU A 67 1.16 -4.36 5.53
N CYS A 68 0.80 -5.15 4.53
CA CYS A 68 -0.46 -5.88 4.51
C CYS A 68 -0.49 -7.02 5.54
N LEU A 69 0.60 -7.78 5.65
CA LEU A 69 0.72 -8.91 6.60
C LEU A 69 0.67 -8.42 8.04
N ILE A 70 1.37 -7.33 8.35
CA ILE A 70 1.34 -6.74 9.68
C ILE A 70 -0.07 -6.23 9.96
N HIS A 71 -0.66 -5.45 9.05
CA HIS A 71 -2.00 -4.92 9.25
C HIS A 71 -3.04 -6.02 9.51
N ILE A 72 -3.06 -7.11 8.73
CA ILE A 72 -4.04 -8.18 8.93
C ILE A 72 -3.78 -8.94 10.25
N ASN A 73 -2.52 -9.12 10.66
CA ASN A 73 -2.18 -9.76 11.93
C ASN A 73 -2.51 -8.90 13.16
N VAL A 74 -2.39 -7.57 13.06
CA VAL A 74 -2.66 -6.69 14.20
C VAL A 74 -4.09 -6.13 14.21
N LEU A 75 -4.85 -6.24 13.11
CA LEU A 75 -6.18 -5.62 13.00
C LEU A 75 -7.25 -6.47 12.28
N SER A 76 -7.03 -7.75 11.99
CA SER A 76 -8.11 -8.59 11.43
C SER A 76 -9.25 -8.76 12.46
N ALA A 77 -10.47 -8.61 11.96
CA ALA A 77 -11.70 -8.81 12.73
C ALA A 77 -11.93 -10.28 13.11
N ARG A 78 -11.14 -11.23 12.57
CA ARG A 78 -11.28 -12.68 12.78
C ARG A 78 -10.12 -13.34 13.55
N GLY A 79 -9.11 -12.56 13.96
CA GLY A 79 -7.98 -13.11 14.74
C GLY A 79 -8.38 -13.51 16.17
N VAL A 80 -7.45 -14.17 16.91
CA VAL A 80 -7.64 -14.62 18.31
C VAL A 80 -7.99 -13.48 19.28
N LYS A 81 -7.81 -12.21 18.85
CA LYS A 81 -8.28 -10.99 19.50
C LYS A 81 -9.27 -10.24 18.60
N ALA A 82 -10.30 -10.94 18.13
CA ALA A 82 -11.39 -10.39 17.32
C ALA A 82 -12.14 -9.34 18.13
N GLY A 83 -11.72 -8.08 18.05
CA GLY A 83 -12.32 -7.01 18.82
C GLY A 83 -11.34 -5.88 19.03
N LYS A 84 -11.71 -4.71 18.53
CA LYS A 84 -10.98 -3.44 18.56
C LYS A 84 -10.65 -2.89 19.96
N GLU A 85 -10.83 -3.66 21.03
CA GLU A 85 -10.61 -3.21 22.40
C GLU A 85 -9.21 -3.63 22.88
N GLY A 86 -8.34 -2.64 23.09
CA GLY A 86 -7.06 -2.84 23.77
C GLY A 86 -5.81 -3.07 22.90
N ASN A 87 -5.91 -3.06 21.56
CA ASN A 87 -4.70 -3.06 20.72
C ASN A 87 -4.10 -1.64 20.59
N GLY A 88 -3.42 -1.19 21.65
CA GLY A 88 -2.72 0.10 21.69
C GLY A 88 -1.45 0.16 20.81
N TYR A 89 -0.96 -0.97 20.30
CA TYR A 89 0.29 -1.01 19.51
C TYR A 89 0.04 -1.03 17.99
N PHE A 90 -1.21 -1.10 17.52
CA PHE A 90 -1.53 -1.11 16.09
C PHE A 90 -0.88 0.06 15.33
N GLY A 91 -1.09 1.28 15.80
CA GLY A 91 -0.55 2.48 15.17
C GLY A 91 0.98 2.47 15.12
N LEU A 92 1.61 1.98 16.20
CA LEU A 92 3.06 1.85 16.30
C LEU A 92 3.61 0.80 15.32
N ALA A 93 2.95 -0.36 15.21
CA ALA A 93 3.33 -1.43 14.29
C ALA A 93 3.24 -0.94 12.82
N MET A 94 2.14 -0.28 12.46
CA MET A 94 1.97 0.30 11.12
C MET A 94 2.99 1.41 10.84
N GLY A 95 3.19 2.32 11.79
CA GLY A 95 4.14 3.42 11.67
C GLY A 95 5.58 2.95 11.49
N PHE A 96 6.05 2.01 12.31
CA PHE A 96 7.40 1.45 12.16
C PHE A 96 7.57 0.62 10.89
N THR A 97 6.52 -0.05 10.41
CA THR A 97 6.58 -0.76 9.13
C THR A 97 6.80 0.20 7.97
N LEU A 98 6.05 1.31 7.95
CA LEU A 98 6.23 2.35 6.94
C LEU A 98 7.60 3.02 7.06
N LEU A 99 8.04 3.37 8.27
CA LEU A 99 9.37 3.94 8.51
C LEU A 99 10.48 3.02 7.99
N ALA A 100 10.42 1.73 8.31
CA ALA A 100 11.39 0.74 7.83
C ALA A 100 11.42 0.67 6.30
N GLY A 101 10.26 0.71 5.64
CA GLY A 101 10.17 0.76 4.17
C GLY A 101 10.78 2.03 3.58
N PHE A 102 10.42 3.21 4.10
CA PHE A 102 10.97 4.47 3.63
C PHE A 102 12.49 4.56 3.80
N VAL A 103 13.02 4.15 4.96
CA VAL A 103 14.46 4.19 5.23
C VAL A 103 15.23 3.19 4.36
N SER A 104 14.68 1.99 4.13
CA SER A 104 15.40 0.92 3.42
C SER A 104 15.31 1.01 1.90
N VAL A 105 14.13 1.34 1.36
CA VAL A 105 13.87 1.31 -0.09
C VAL A 105 13.24 2.60 -0.62
N GLY A 106 13.11 3.65 0.20
CA GLY A 106 12.63 4.96 -0.27
C GLY A 106 13.49 5.53 -1.40
N GLY A 107 14.82 5.39 -1.31
CA GLY A 107 15.73 5.77 -2.40
C GLY A 107 15.77 4.80 -3.59
N VAL A 108 15.06 3.67 -3.50
CA VAL A 108 15.02 2.63 -4.53
C VAL A 108 13.75 2.71 -5.35
N SER A 109 12.58 2.77 -4.70
CA SER A 109 11.26 2.80 -5.36
C SER A 109 10.45 4.07 -5.09
N GLY A 110 10.95 4.99 -4.25
CA GLY A 110 10.11 6.06 -3.68
C GLY A 110 9.22 5.60 -2.52
N GLY A 111 9.21 4.30 -2.20
CA GLY A 111 8.58 3.74 -1.00
C GLY A 111 7.06 3.93 -0.93
N ILE A 112 6.33 3.71 -2.03
CA ILE A 112 4.92 4.09 -2.13
C ILE A 112 4.00 3.07 -1.45
N PHE A 113 4.19 1.78 -1.74
CA PHE A 113 3.50 0.62 -1.16
C PHE A 113 1.96 0.70 -1.19
N ASN A 114 1.41 1.59 -2.01
CA ASN A 114 0.01 2.00 -1.98
C ASN A 114 -0.50 2.41 -3.37
N PRO A 115 -1.40 1.61 -3.99
CA PRO A 115 -1.95 1.92 -5.31
C PRO A 115 -2.66 3.26 -5.40
N ALA A 116 -3.40 3.65 -4.35
CA ALA A 116 -4.11 4.93 -4.34
C ALA A 116 -3.13 6.10 -4.35
N THR A 117 -2.03 6.01 -3.60
CA THR A 117 -0.98 7.03 -3.59
C THR A 117 -0.29 7.11 -4.94
N GLY A 118 0.13 5.99 -5.52
CA GLY A 118 0.79 5.99 -6.84
C GLY A 118 -0.08 6.61 -7.94
N VAL A 119 -1.38 6.28 -7.97
CA VAL A 119 -2.32 6.86 -8.94
C VAL A 119 -2.63 8.33 -8.63
N GLY A 120 -2.84 8.67 -7.35
CA GLY A 120 -3.14 10.05 -6.94
C GLY A 120 -2.03 11.03 -7.30
N LEU A 121 -0.77 10.65 -7.03
CA LEU A 121 0.41 11.43 -7.40
C LEU A 121 0.55 11.60 -8.92
N TYR A 122 0.23 10.55 -9.69
CA TYR A 122 0.22 10.65 -11.15
C TYR A 122 -0.77 11.65 -11.70
N LEU A 123 -2.00 11.56 -11.22
CA LEU A 123 -3.05 12.46 -11.66
C LEU A 123 -2.75 13.90 -11.22
N ALA A 124 -2.25 14.10 -10.00
CA ALA A 124 -1.86 15.43 -9.50
C ALA A 124 -0.74 16.06 -10.35
N ASN A 125 0.36 15.34 -10.57
CA ASN A 125 1.51 15.86 -11.32
C ASN A 125 1.18 16.10 -12.80
N GLY A 126 0.35 15.23 -13.40
CA GLY A 126 -0.11 15.39 -14.78
C GLY A 126 -1.03 16.61 -14.96
N ALA A 127 -1.87 16.92 -13.98
CA ALA A 127 -2.77 18.08 -14.02
C ALA A 127 -2.02 19.43 -13.99
N THR A 128 -0.78 19.43 -13.50
CA THR A 128 0.05 20.64 -13.32
C THR A 128 1.18 20.74 -14.36
N GLY A 129 1.16 19.88 -15.39
CA GLY A 129 2.13 19.91 -16.49
C GLY A 129 3.47 19.21 -16.19
N GLY A 130 3.56 18.48 -15.08
CA GLY A 130 4.73 17.68 -14.71
C GLY A 130 4.78 16.31 -15.42
N GLY A 131 5.98 15.73 -15.51
CA GLY A 131 6.19 14.41 -16.10
C GLY A 131 6.21 13.29 -15.05
N PHE A 132 5.20 12.43 -15.03
CA PHE A 132 5.24 11.12 -14.36
C PHE A 132 4.65 10.08 -15.30
N SER A 133 5.45 9.10 -15.72
CA SER A 133 5.03 8.19 -16.80
C SER A 133 4.01 7.18 -16.30
N LEU A 134 3.05 6.81 -17.16
CA LEU A 134 2.10 5.74 -16.85
C LEU A 134 2.81 4.40 -16.54
N GLY A 135 3.94 4.13 -17.21
CA GLY A 135 4.74 2.94 -16.95
C GLY A 135 5.29 2.89 -15.52
N SER A 136 5.67 4.05 -14.97
CA SER A 136 6.13 4.18 -13.58
C SER A 136 5.01 3.92 -12.57
N VAL A 137 3.77 4.32 -12.87
CA VAL A 137 2.60 4.10 -12.02
C VAL A 137 2.33 2.61 -11.81
N LEU A 138 2.56 1.79 -12.84
CA LEU A 138 2.26 0.36 -12.80
C LEU A 138 3.02 -0.37 -11.68
N TYR A 139 4.23 0.06 -11.33
CA TYR A 139 4.98 -0.53 -10.21
C TYR A 139 4.21 -0.37 -8.89
N TYR A 140 3.62 0.81 -8.67
CA TYR A 140 2.89 1.18 -7.45
C TYR A 140 1.47 0.61 -7.39
N VAL A 141 0.96 0.06 -8.50
CA VAL A 141 -0.33 -0.61 -8.56
C VAL A 141 -0.15 -2.13 -8.50
N ILE A 142 0.68 -2.67 -9.39
CA ILE A 142 0.90 -4.12 -9.53
C ILE A 142 1.68 -4.67 -8.33
N GLY A 143 2.77 -4.00 -7.95
CA GLY A 143 3.61 -4.44 -6.84
C GLY A 143 2.82 -4.63 -5.55
N PRO A 144 2.10 -3.58 -5.08
CA PRO A 144 1.29 -3.71 -3.88
C PRO A 144 0.12 -4.69 -3.99
N ALA A 145 -0.48 -4.89 -5.17
CA ALA A 145 -1.50 -5.92 -5.36
C ALA A 145 -0.94 -7.35 -5.20
N ILE A 146 0.26 -7.59 -5.74
CA ILE A 146 0.99 -8.86 -5.55
C ILE A 146 1.34 -9.06 -4.07
N GLY A 147 1.88 -8.03 -3.42
CA GLY A 147 2.21 -8.05 -2.00
C GLY A 147 0.98 -8.35 -1.12
N ALA A 148 -0.16 -7.73 -1.43
CA ALA A 148 -1.43 -7.97 -0.74
C ALA A 148 -1.90 -9.43 -0.86
N ARG A 149 -1.71 -10.06 -2.02
CA ARG A 149 -2.05 -11.48 -2.24
C ARG A 149 -1.15 -12.39 -1.41
N PHE A 150 0.16 -12.17 -1.42
CA PHE A 150 1.11 -12.94 -0.61
C PHE A 150 0.84 -12.77 0.89
N ALA A 151 0.46 -11.57 1.33
CA ALA A 151 0.13 -11.31 2.73
C ALA A 151 -1.08 -12.12 3.19
N ALA A 152 -2.14 -12.17 2.37
CA ALA A 152 -3.31 -12.99 2.67
C ALA A 152 -2.98 -14.48 2.76
N ILE A 153 -2.15 -14.99 1.84
CA ILE A 153 -1.68 -16.39 1.86
C ILE A 153 -0.87 -16.67 3.13
N ALA A 154 0.12 -15.82 3.44
CA ALA A 154 0.96 -15.99 4.62
C ALA A 154 0.15 -15.94 5.92
N HIS A 155 -0.81 -15.02 6.01
CA HIS A 155 -1.73 -14.93 7.15
C HIS A 155 -2.57 -16.20 7.31
N ALA A 156 -3.11 -16.76 6.22
CA ALA A 156 -3.86 -18.01 6.26
C ALA A 156 -3.00 -19.18 6.80
N TYR A 157 -1.74 -19.29 6.37
CA TYR A 157 -0.80 -20.27 6.92
C TYR A 157 -0.56 -20.06 8.42
N GLN A 158 -0.39 -18.81 8.87
CA GLN A 158 -0.16 -18.47 10.28
C GLN A 158 -1.34 -18.83 11.20
N GLN A 159 -2.58 -18.85 10.68
CA GLN A 159 -3.79 -19.10 11.48
C GLN A 159 -4.20 -20.57 11.59
N GLY A 160 -3.57 -21.51 10.86
CA GLY A 160 -3.93 -22.93 11.00
C GLY A 160 -3.58 -23.86 9.84
N GLY A 161 -2.76 -23.44 8.86
CA GLY A 161 -2.46 -24.22 7.67
C GLY A 161 -3.62 -24.24 6.67
N LEU A 162 -3.33 -24.38 5.37
CA LEU A 162 -4.35 -24.47 4.33
C LEU A 162 -5.28 -25.65 4.60
N SER A 163 -6.45 -25.41 5.20
CA SER A 163 -7.58 -26.30 4.99
C SER A 163 -8.07 -26.06 3.56
N ALA A 164 -7.60 -26.96 2.69
CA ALA A 164 -7.88 -27.17 1.26
C ALA A 164 -9.04 -26.38 0.63
#